data_AF-A0A1I9WLL1-F1
#
_entry.id   AF-A0A1I9WLL1-F1
#
_cell.length_a   1.000
_cell.length_b   1.000
_cell.length_c   1.000
_cell.angle_alpha   90.00
_cell.angle_beta   90.00
_cell.angle_gamma   90.00
#
_symmetry.space_group_name_H-M   'P 1'
#
loop_
_entity.id
_entity.type
_entity.pdbx_description
1 polymer ?
#
loop_
_entity_poly.entity_id
_entity_poly.type
_entity_poly.pdbx_seq_one_letter_code
_entity_poly.pdbx_strand_id
1 'polypeptide(L)'
;MLRSVQTGAVTSSSRDAAAPHVVRMTPEQVAVLEAEFNKMKTLHETDLELLAAEMALSEKDVKAWYTHRIASWRRSQGLSDCFGII
;
A
#
# COMPACT_ATOMS: atom_id res chain seq x y z
N MET A 1 37.49 19.41 27.84
CA MET A 1 37.04 18.01 27.78
C MET A 1 35.88 17.94 26.81
N LEU A 2 36.13 17.46 25.60
CA LEU A 2 35.15 17.34 24.50
C LEU A 2 34.34 16.05 24.73
N ARG A 3 33.01 16.12 24.59
CA ARG A 3 32.15 14.93 24.45
C ARG A 3 31.43 15.02 23.12
N SER A 4 32.07 14.44 22.11
CA SER A 4 31.42 14.06 20.87
C SER A 4 30.70 12.74 21.11
N VAL A 5 29.39 12.69 20.88
CA VAL A 5 28.63 11.44 20.72
C VAL A 5 28.16 11.39 19.28
N GLN A 6 28.77 10.47 18.55
CA GLN A 6 28.32 9.91 17.28
C GLN A 6 27.58 8.60 17.61
N THR A 7 26.73 8.16 16.66
CA THR A 7 26.06 6.84 16.50
C THR A 7 24.57 6.88 16.87
N GLY A 8 23.63 6.36 16.06
CA GLY A 8 23.76 5.44 14.93
C GLY A 8 22.67 5.62 13.87
N ALA A 9 22.98 5.09 12.69
CA ALA A 9 22.14 5.00 11.52
C ALA A 9 20.91 4.11 11.78
N VAL A 10 19.74 4.58 11.37
CA VAL A 10 18.59 3.71 11.09
C VAL A 10 18.53 3.49 9.58
N THR A 11 19.17 2.43 9.13
CA THR A 11 18.96 1.87 7.79
C THR A 11 18.08 0.64 7.93
N SER A 12 16.78 0.80 7.72
CA SER A 12 15.81 -0.29 7.51
C SER A 12 14.70 0.32 6.64
N SER A 13 14.32 -0.16 5.46
CA SER A 13 14.34 -1.53 5.01
C SER A 13 14.36 -1.63 3.48
N SER A 14 15.31 -2.42 3.01
CA SER A 14 15.21 -3.37 1.90
C SER A 14 14.56 -2.94 0.58
N ARG A 15 15.43 -2.63 -0.39
CA ARG A 15 15.17 -2.77 -1.82
C ARG A 15 15.04 -4.25 -2.14
N ASP A 16 13.88 -4.84 -1.89
CA ASP A 16 13.59 -6.18 -2.39
C ASP A 16 13.05 -6.11 -3.81
N ALA A 17 13.74 -6.83 -4.68
CA ALA A 17 13.62 -6.83 -6.11
C ALA A 17 12.48 -7.77 -6.55
N ALA A 18 11.55 -7.22 -7.35
CA ALA A 18 10.89 -7.85 -8.48
C ALA A 18 10.43 -9.33 -8.39
N ALA A 19 9.99 -9.83 -7.23
CA ALA A 19 9.12 -10.99 -7.17
C ALA A 19 7.65 -10.50 -7.16
N PRO A 20 6.71 -11.14 -7.88
CA PRO A 20 5.30 -10.88 -7.69
C PRO A 20 4.92 -11.29 -6.26
N HIS A 21 4.90 -10.30 -5.35
CA HIS A 21 4.44 -10.50 -3.98
C HIS A 21 2.96 -10.88 -4.08
N VAL A 22 2.65 -12.16 -3.86
CA VAL A 22 1.27 -12.59 -3.66
C VAL A 22 0.86 -12.04 -2.29
N VAL A 23 0.20 -10.88 -2.32
CA VAL A 23 -0.31 -10.21 -1.13
C VAL A 23 -1.23 -11.16 -0.38
N ARG A 24 -0.75 -11.73 0.72
CA ARG A 24 -1.55 -12.57 1.62
C ARG A 24 -2.06 -11.71 2.77
N MET A 25 -3.11 -10.95 2.50
CA MET A 25 -3.86 -10.20 3.50
C MET A 25 -4.84 -11.12 4.23
N THR A 26 -5.02 -10.90 5.54
CA THR A 26 -6.09 -11.56 6.31
C THR A 26 -7.46 -10.95 5.94
N PRO A 27 -8.56 -11.68 6.12
CA PRO A 27 -9.89 -11.15 5.80
C PRO A 27 -10.23 -9.90 6.63
N GLU A 28 -9.70 -9.77 7.84
CA GLU A 28 -9.88 -8.56 8.67
C GLU A 28 -9.19 -7.35 8.02
N GLN A 29 -7.95 -7.51 7.55
CA GLN A 29 -7.22 -6.44 6.85
C GLN A 29 -7.95 -6.03 5.57
N VAL A 30 -8.44 -7.00 4.79
CA VAL A 30 -9.23 -6.73 3.58
C VAL A 30 -10.50 -5.97 3.92
N ALA A 31 -11.20 -6.33 5.01
CA ALA A 31 -12.43 -5.65 5.42
C ALA A 31 -12.19 -4.16 5.76
N VAL A 32 -11.06 -3.84 6.40
CA VAL A 32 -10.69 -2.44 6.68
C VAL A 32 -10.36 -1.70 5.39
N LEU A 33 -9.55 -2.29 4.50
CA LEU A 33 -9.22 -1.69 3.21
C LEU A 33 -10.47 -1.45 2.35
N GLU A 34 -11.43 -2.38 2.37
CA GLU A 34 -12.72 -2.25 1.71
C GLU A 34 -13.55 -1.11 2.29
N ALA A 35 -13.59 -0.97 3.61
CA ALA A 35 -14.29 0.13 4.28
C ALA A 35 -13.71 1.49 3.89
N GLU A 36 -12.38 1.61 3.87
CA GLU A 36 -11.70 2.83 3.44
C GLU A 36 -11.89 3.11 1.96
N PHE A 37 -11.81 2.09 1.10
CA PHE A 37 -12.08 2.22 -0.34
C PHE A 37 -13.50 2.74 -0.63
N ASN A 38 -14.48 2.31 0.16
CA ASN A 38 -15.85 2.77 0.03
C ASN A 38 -16.00 4.26 0.37
N LYS A 39 -15.20 4.78 1.33
CA LYS A 39 -15.15 6.20 1.69
C LYS A 39 -14.40 7.01 0.62
N MET A 40 -13.24 6.52 0.19
CA MET A 40 -12.33 7.24 -0.70
C MET A 40 -11.79 6.30 -1.77
N LYS A 41 -11.99 6.64 -3.05
CA LYS A 41 -11.52 5.81 -4.19
C LYS A 41 -10.09 6.14 -4.62
N THR A 42 -9.54 7.25 -4.12
CA THR A 42 -8.25 7.82 -4.49
C THR A 42 -7.41 8.01 -3.24
N LEU A 43 -6.43 7.16 -2.98
CA LEU A 43 -5.49 7.38 -1.87
C LEU A 43 -4.37 8.31 -2.29
N HIS A 44 -4.01 9.26 -1.42
CA HIS A 44 -2.72 9.95 -1.50
C HIS A 44 -1.61 9.05 -0.94
N GLU A 45 -0.34 9.30 -1.31
CA GLU A 45 0.81 8.53 -0.78
C GLU A 45 0.84 8.55 0.76
N THR A 46 0.51 9.68 1.36
CA THR A 46 0.41 9.84 2.83
C THR A 46 -0.67 8.95 3.45
N ASP A 47 -1.84 8.83 2.82
CA ASP A 47 -2.93 7.97 3.32
C ASP A 47 -2.56 6.49 3.20
N LEU A 48 -1.79 6.17 2.14
CA LEU A 48 -1.29 4.84 1.89
C LEU A 48 -0.28 4.41 2.96
N GLU A 49 0.68 5.27 3.29
CA GLU A 49 1.64 5.03 4.39
C GLU A 49 0.93 4.82 5.72
N LEU A 50 -0.09 5.64 6.02
CA LEU A 50 -0.86 5.54 7.26
C LEU A 50 -1.63 4.21 7.34
N LEU A 51 -2.31 3.82 6.27
CA LEU A 51 -3.04 2.56 6.19
C LEU A 51 -2.13 1.33 6.27
N ALA A 52 -0.96 1.41 5.62
CA ALA A 52 0.04 0.36 5.69
C ALA A 52 0.54 0.17 7.14
N ALA A 53 0.83 1.27 7.84
CA ALA A 53 1.23 1.23 9.24
C ALA A 53 0.14 0.68 10.17
N GLU A 54 -1.12 1.12 9.99
CA GLU A 54 -2.25 0.69 10.81
C GLU A 54 -2.54 -0.81 10.68
N MET A 55 -2.43 -1.34 9.46
CA MET A 55 -2.72 -2.75 9.16
C MET A 55 -1.50 -3.66 9.28
N ALA A 56 -0.33 -3.11 9.66
CA ALA A 56 0.96 -3.81 9.64
C ALA A 56 1.27 -4.47 8.28
N LEU A 57 0.96 -3.77 7.19
CA LEU A 57 1.19 -4.20 5.81
C LEU A 57 2.31 -3.36 5.16
N SER A 58 2.86 -3.84 4.04
CA SER A 58 3.72 -3.00 3.21
C SER A 58 2.88 -2.03 2.39
N GLU A 59 3.38 -0.81 2.19
CA GLU A 59 2.78 0.14 1.24
C GLU A 59 2.59 -0.48 -0.15
N LYS A 60 3.54 -1.29 -0.63
CA LYS A 60 3.42 -1.97 -1.93
C LYS A 60 2.19 -2.87 -2.00
N ASP A 61 1.88 -3.57 -0.91
CA ASP A 61 0.75 -4.50 -0.83
C ASP A 61 -0.58 -3.74 -0.83
N VAL A 62 -0.67 -2.68 -0.03
CA VAL A 62 -1.84 -1.79 0.03
C VAL A 62 -2.08 -1.14 -1.34
N LYS A 63 -1.01 -0.66 -2.00
CA LYS A 63 -1.06 -0.09 -3.34
C LYS A 63 -1.56 -1.08 -4.39
N ALA A 64 -1.03 -2.30 -4.36
CA ALA A 64 -1.43 -3.37 -5.28
C ALA A 64 -2.90 -3.75 -5.08
N TRP A 65 -3.35 -3.86 -3.83
CA TRP A 65 -4.75 -4.13 -3.51
C TRP A 65 -5.66 -3.01 -4.01
N TYR A 66 -5.32 -1.75 -3.76
CA TYR A 66 -6.12 -0.60 -4.20
C TYR A 66 -6.22 -0.53 -5.73
N THR A 67 -5.09 -0.77 -6.41
CA THR A 67 -5.02 -0.85 -7.88
C THR A 67 -5.99 -1.90 -8.42
N HIS A 68 -5.94 -3.12 -7.89
CA HIS A 68 -6.86 -4.19 -8.28
C HIS A 68 -8.32 -3.85 -7.96
N ARG A 69 -8.57 -3.22 -6.80
CA ARG A 69 -9.92 -2.87 -6.39
C ARG A 69 -10.53 -1.79 -7.28
N ILE A 70 -9.77 -0.76 -7.66
CA ILE A 70 -10.19 0.26 -8.62
C ILE A 70 -10.52 -0.38 -9.98
N ALA A 71 -9.67 -1.28 -10.48
CA ALA A 71 -9.94 -2.00 -11.73
C ALA A 71 -11.24 -2.81 -11.65
N SER A 72 -11.44 -3.56 -10.56
CA SER A 72 -12.70 -4.27 -10.32
C SER A 72 -13.90 -3.34 -10.24
N TRP A 73 -13.78 -2.20 -9.56
CA TRP A 73 -14.85 -1.22 -9.45
C TRP A 73 -15.19 -0.62 -10.81
N ARG A 74 -14.19 -0.25 -11.63
CA ARG A 74 -14.39 0.27 -12.99
C ARG A 74 -15.14 -0.72 -13.88
N ARG A 75 -14.77 -2.00 -13.83
CA ARG A 75 -15.50 -3.06 -14.55
C ARG A 75 -16.96 -3.15 -14.11
N SER A 76 -17.24 -3.09 -12.81
CA SER A 76 -18.61 -3.09 -12.29
C SER A 76 -19.41 -1.85 -12.69
N GLN A 77 -18.76 -0.72 -12.95
CA GLN A 77 -19.40 0.49 -13.48
C GLN A 77 -19.59 0.45 -15.01
N GLY A 78 -19.18 -0.62 -15.70
CA GLY A 78 -19.23 -0.73 -17.15
C GLY A 78 -18.16 0.09 -17.89
N LEU A 79 -17.14 0.59 -17.19
CA LEU A 79 -16.00 1.26 -17.80
C LEU A 79 -14.93 0.22 -18.16
N SER A 80 -14.28 0.41 -19.32
CA SER A 80 -13.14 -0.41 -19.72
C SER A 80 -11.96 -0.23 -18.76
N ASP A 81 -11.20 -1.32 -18.58
CA ASP A 81 -9.95 -1.40 -17.83
C ASP A 81 -8.85 -0.58 -18.53
N CYS A 82 -8.96 0.74 -18.56
CA CYS A 82 -7.86 1.62 -18.96
C CYS A 82 -6.82 1.68 -17.82
N PHE A 83 -6.28 0.53 -17.42
CA PHE A 83 -5.05 0.43 -16.65
C PHE A 83 -3.91 0.31 -17.67
N GLY A 84 -3.70 1.40 -18.40
CA GLY A 84 -2.59 1.53 -19.33
C GLY A 84 -1.30 1.51 -18.53
N ILE A 85 -0.48 0.49 -18.82
CA ILE A 85 0.94 0.44 -18.50
C ILE A 85 1.56 1.79 -18.85
N ILE A 86 2.09 2.49 -17.85
CA ILE A 86 3.09 3.55 -18.02
C ILE A 86 4.20 3.32 -17.00
#